data_AF-A0A2J6GZG2-F1
#
_entry.id   AF-A0A2J6GZG2-F1
#
_cell.length_a   1.000
_cell.length_b   1.000
_cell.length_c   1.000
_cell.angle_alpha   90.00
_cell.angle_beta   90.00
_cell.angle_gamma   90.00
#
_symmetry.space_group_name_H-M   'P 1'
#
loop_
_entity.id
_entity.type
_entity.pdbx_description
1 polymer ?
#
loop_
_entity_poly.entity_id
_entity_poly.type
_entity_poly.pdbx_seq_one_letter_code
_entity_poly.pdbx_strand_id
1 'polypeptide(L)' 'MAEYKCFGCNKVVAETYLRKKVRCPYCGSKMIYKPRSVITNYKAR' A
#
# COMPACT_ATOMS: atom_id res chain seq x y z
N MET A 1 -1.29 -12.96 1.18
CA MET A 1 -0.19 -11.97 1.13
C MET A 1 -0.82 -10.59 1.02
N ALA A 2 -0.56 -9.69 1.97
CA ALA A 2 -1.11 -8.35 1.89
C ALA A 2 -0.26 -7.53 0.90
N GLU A 3 -0.89 -7.05 -0.17
CA GLU A 3 -0.26 -6.08 -1.07
C GLU A 3 -0.28 -4.72 -0.41
N TYR A 4 0.85 -4.03 -0.38
CA TYR A 4 0.94 -2.67 0.11
C TYR A 4 1.32 -1.75 -1.03
N LYS A 5 0.82 -0.53 -1.06
CA LYS A 5 1.21 0.48 -2.05
C LYS A 5 1.86 1.66 -1.35
N CYS A 6 2.92 2.20 -1.95
CA CYS A 6 3.49 3.45 -1.48
C CYS A 6 2.67 4.63 -1.97
N PHE A 7 2.39 5.61 -1.12
CA PHE A 7 1.65 6.82 -1.49
C PHE A 7 2.42 7.71 -2.48
N GLY A 8 3.75 7.76 -2.40
CA GLY A 8 4.56 8.64 -3.23
C GLY A 8 4.83 8.10 -4.64
N CYS A 9 5.14 6.81 -4.78
CA CYS A 9 5.48 6.22 -6.08
C CYS A 9 4.41 5.28 -6.64
N ASN A 10 3.31 5.04 -5.91
CA ASN A 10 2.23 4.09 -6.25
C ASN A 10 2.66 2.65 -6.57
N LYS A 11 3.94 2.32 -6.39
CA LYS A 11 4.48 0.98 -6.59
C LYS A 11 3.99 0.05 -5.49
N VAL A 12 3.79 -1.20 -5.88
CA VAL A 12 3.47 -2.30 -4.96
C VAL A 12 4.73 -2.64 -4.17
N VAL A 13 4.58 -2.68 -2.85
CA VAL A 13 5.59 -3.03 -1.87
C VAL A 13 5.20 -4.37 -1.27
N ALA A 14 6.10 -5.34 -1.35
CA ALA A 14 5.89 -6.64 -0.72
C ALA A 14 6.01 -6.53 0.81
N GLU A 15 5.22 -7.35 1.51
CA GLU A 15 5.15 -7.39 2.98
C GLU A 15 6.50 -7.73 3.66
N THR A 16 7.41 -8.37 2.93
CA THR A 16 8.78 -8.66 3.38
C THR A 16 9.59 -7.40 3.68
N TYR A 17 9.35 -6.31 2.95
CA TYR A 17 10.06 -5.04 3.14
C TYR A 17 9.57 -4.25 4.36
N LEU A 18 8.33 -4.49 4.82
CA LEU A 18 7.74 -3.79 5.95
C LEU A 18 8.22 -4.30 7.32
N ARG A 19 8.68 -5.55 7.40
CA ARG A 19 9.07 -6.18 8.67
C ARG A 19 10.31 -5.56 9.34
N LYS A 20 11.27 -5.05 8.56
CA LYS A 20 12.53 -4.48 9.09
C LYS A 20 12.49 -2.95 9.21
N LYS A 21 11.96 -2.23 8.20
CA LYS A 21 11.84 -0.77 8.19
C LYS A 21 10.65 -0.37 7.32
N VAL A 22 9.75 0.47 7.83
CA VAL A 22 8.62 1.01 7.06
C VAL A 22 9.12 2.12 6.13
N ARG A 23 9.76 1.74 5.03
CA ARG A 23 10.27 2.66 4.01
C ARG A 23 10.10 2.02 2.64
N CYS A 24 9.55 2.78 1.69
CA CYS A 24 9.42 2.29 0.33
C CYS A 24 10.81 2.11 -0.29
N PRO A 25 11.14 0.92 -0.84
CA PRO A 25 12.46 0.64 -1.43
C PRO A 25 12.73 1.46 -2.71
N TYR A 26 11.69 2.03 -3.32
CA TYR A 26 11.81 2.72 -4.60
C TYR A 26 11.96 4.25 -4.50
N CYS A 27 11.37 4.87 -3.46
CA CYS A 27 11.36 6.33 -3.33
C CYS A 27 11.76 6.83 -1.94
N GLY A 28 12.02 5.94 -0.99
CA GLY A 28 12.41 6.33 0.37
C GLY A 28 11.27 6.92 1.22
N SER A 29 10.06 7.06 0.68
CA SER A 29 8.87 7.53 1.39
C SER A 29 8.47 6.58 2.51
N LYS A 30 7.98 7.13 3.64
CA LYS A 30 7.55 6.36 4.81
C LYS A 30 6.05 6.06 4.82
N MET A 31 5.30 6.55 3.85
CA MET A 31 3.85 6.42 3.79
C MET A 31 3.46 5.28 2.85
N ILE A 32 2.96 4.19 3.44
CA ILE A 32 2.59 2.94 2.77
C ILE A 32 1.18 2.58 3.24
N TYR A 33 0.29 2.21 2.33
CA TYR A 33 -1.10 1.89 2.63
C TYR A 33 -1.51 0.56 2.02
N LYS A 34 -2.53 -0.07 2.59
CA LYS A 34 -3.15 -1.26 2.02
C LYS A 34 -4.25 -0.82 1.05
N PRO A 35 -4.12 -1.06 -0.26
CA PRO A 35 -5.19 -0.77 -1.21
C PRO A 35 -6.41 -1.65 -0.91
N ARG A 36 -7.61 -1.14 -1.21
CA ARG A 36 -8.81 -1.97 -1.20
C ARG A 36 -8.75 -2.94 -2.37
N SER A 37 -9.01 -4.22 -2.11
CA SER A 37 -9.14 -5.25 -3.14
C SER A 37 -10.55 -5.34 -3.73
N VAL A 38 -11.57 -4.95 -2.96
CA VAL A 38 -12.98 -5.10 -3.33
C VAL A 38 -13.63 -3.72 -3.47
N ILE A 39 -14.36 -3.54 -4.58
CA ILE A 39 -15.18 -2.35 -4.83
C ILE A 39 -16.47 -2.51 -4.02
N THR A 40 -16.69 -1.60 -3.07
CA THR A 40 -17.93 -1.54 -2.29
C THR A 40 -18.97 -0.74 -3.06
N ASN A 41 -19.98 -1.41 -3.61
CA ASN A 41 -21.13 -0.75 -4.23
C ASN A 41 -22.12 -0.32 -3.14
N TYR A 42 -22.39 0.97 -3.05
CA TYR A 42 -23.37 1.54 -2.11
C TYR A 42 -24.46 2.26 -2.90
N LYS A 43 -25.73 2.08 -2.51
CA LYS A 43 -26.86 2.82 -3.10
C LYS A 43 -26.90 4.21 -2.48
N ALA A 44 -26.85 5.25 -3.30
CA ALA A 44 -27.10 6.62 -2.84
C ALA A 44 -28.50 6.70 -2.20
N ARG A 45 -28.60 7.34 -1.03
CA ARG A 45 -29.86 7.53 -0.28
C ARG A 45 -30.44 8.90 -0.57
#